data_AF-A0A2V6B5H3-F1
#
_entry.id   AF-A0A2V6B5H3-F1
#
_cell.length_a   1.000
_cell.length_b   1.000
_cell.length_c   1.000
_cell.angle_alpha   90.00
_cell.angle_beta   90.00
_cell.angle_gamma   90.00
#
_symmetry.space_group_name_H-M   'P 1'
#
loop_
_entity.id
_entity.type
_entity.pdbx_description
1 polymer ?
#
loop_
_entity_poly.entity_id
_entity_poly.type
_entity_poly.pdbx_seq_one_letter_code
_entity_poly.pdbx_strand_id
1 'polypeptide(L)'
;MSCSGDGAQASFEVALFRYRDRRPLLALGKGEEPELNEPGLAYLQFFEMGANGKMQPVMRWLFPFPGGCDPESGYVNGDFRFDLPRTGKTIVIRAHKSGKILHKVTWNGEKFEKQK
;
A
#
# COMPACT_ATOMS: atom_id res chain seq x y z
N MET A 1 -0.91 1.27 11.77
CA MET A 1 0.02 0.62 12.73
C MET A 1 1.35 0.48 12.01
N SER A 2 2.46 0.76 12.68
CA SER A 2 3.82 0.68 12.11
C SER A 2 4.64 -0.25 12.99
N CYS A 3 5.42 -1.13 12.35
CA CYS A 3 6.30 -2.07 13.01
C CYS A 3 7.70 -1.89 12.41
N SER A 4 8.67 -1.53 13.26
CA SER A 4 10.07 -1.43 12.85
C SER A 4 10.63 -2.81 12.51
N GLY A 5 11.51 -2.86 11.52
CA GLY A 5 12.28 -4.06 11.20
C GLY A 5 13.28 -4.42 12.30
N ASP A 6 13.70 -5.68 12.33
CA ASP A 6 14.71 -6.21 13.25
C ASP A 6 16.06 -6.47 12.56
N GLY A 7 16.20 -6.05 11.30
CA GLY A 7 17.37 -6.29 10.45
C GLY A 7 17.31 -7.60 9.65
N ALA A 8 16.41 -8.52 9.99
CA ALA A 8 16.07 -9.71 9.19
C ALA A 8 14.75 -9.55 8.44
N GLN A 9 13.85 -8.71 8.94
CA GLN A 9 12.58 -8.35 8.32
C GLN A 9 12.52 -6.83 8.09
N ALA A 10 12.09 -6.40 6.91
CA ALA A 10 11.81 -4.98 6.69
C ALA A 10 10.63 -4.49 7.56
N SER A 11 10.70 -3.21 7.91
CA SER A 11 9.61 -2.46 8.49
C SER A 11 8.39 -2.47 7.58
N PHE A 12 7.22 -2.46 8.22
CA PHE A 12 5.96 -2.42 7.52
C PHE A 12 4.96 -1.51 8.21
N GLU A 13 4.02 -1.02 7.41
CA GLU A 13 2.88 -0.26 7.88
C GLU A 13 1.58 -0.87 7.36
N VAL A 14 0.53 -0.74 8.16
CA VAL A 14 -0.81 -1.12 7.75
C VAL A 14 -1.81 0.02 7.92
N ALA A 15 -2.70 0.12 6.92
CA ALA A 15 -3.87 0.99 6.92
C ALA A 15 -5.13 0.19 6.59
N LEU A 16 -6.25 0.56 7.23
CA LEU A 16 -7.54 -0.08 7.02
C LEU A 16 -8.45 0.85 6.23
N PHE A 17 -8.97 0.34 5.13
CA PHE A 17 -10.02 0.95 4.34
C PHE A 17 -11.31 0.13 4.48
N ARG A 18 -12.43 0.73 4.09
CA ARG A 18 -13.74 0.08 4.17
C ARG A 18 -14.47 0.22 2.84
N TYR A 19 -14.91 -0.90 2.29
CA TYR A 19 -15.78 -0.91 1.12
C TYR A 19 -17.14 -0.28 1.45
N ARG A 20 -17.90 0.13 0.42
CA ARG A 20 -19.28 0.64 0.61
C ARG A 20 -20.19 -0.38 1.30
N ASP A 21 -19.96 -1.66 1.05
CA ASP A 21 -20.66 -2.80 1.69
C ASP A 21 -20.15 -3.12 3.11
N ARG A 22 -19.28 -2.27 3.66
CA ARG A 22 -18.67 -2.35 5.01
C ARG A 22 -17.61 -3.42 5.19
N ARG A 23 -17.27 -4.22 4.17
CA ARG A 23 -16.16 -5.16 4.28
C ARG A 23 -14.83 -4.40 4.47
N PRO A 24 -13.89 -4.97 5.25
CA PRO A 24 -12.56 -4.38 5.41
C PRO A 24 -11.70 -4.61 4.17
N LEU A 25 -10.83 -3.64 3.89
CA LEU A 25 -9.71 -3.75 2.97
C LEU A 25 -8.46 -3.37 3.75
N LEU A 26 -7.52 -4.31 3.89
CA LEU A 26 -6.23 -4.04 4.50
C LEU A 26 -5.24 -3.61 3.42
N ALA A 27 -4.53 -2.53 3.66
CA ALA A 27 -3.34 -2.15 2.92
C ALA A 27 -2.11 -2.45 3.78
N LEU A 28 -1.14 -3.15 3.22
CA LEU A 28 0.15 -3.46 3.82
C LEU A 28 1.24 -2.82 2.97
N GLY A 29 1.95 -1.84 3.52
CA GLY A 29 3.15 -1.29 2.91
C GLY A 29 4.41 -1.84 3.58
N LYS A 30 5.49 -2.06 2.84
CA LYS A 30 6.77 -2.56 3.37
C LYS A 30 7.94 -1.74 2.82
N GLY A 31 9.00 -1.60 3.61
CA GLY A 31 10.29 -1.07 3.16
C GLY A 31 11.03 -2.00 2.18
N GLU A 32 12.16 -1.54 1.64
CA GLU A 32 13.08 -2.36 0.84
C GLU A 32 14.01 -3.20 1.73
N GLU A 33 14.26 -4.46 1.33
CA GLU A 33 15.23 -5.34 1.98
C GLU A 33 16.54 -5.41 1.20
N PRO A 34 17.72 -5.37 1.86
CA PRO A 34 17.90 -4.98 3.26
C PRO A 34 17.61 -3.48 3.45
N GLU A 35 17.16 -3.07 4.64
CA GLU A 35 16.87 -1.67 4.99
C GLU A 35 18.17 -0.83 5.10
N LEU A 36 18.92 -0.74 4.02
CA LEU A 36 20.13 0.06 3.91
C LEU A 36 19.72 1.52 3.69
N ASN A 37 19.43 2.22 4.79
CA ASN A 37 19.32 3.69 4.85
C ASN A 37 18.26 4.36 3.95
N GLU A 38 17.37 3.62 3.30
CA GLU A 38 16.33 4.19 2.43
C GLU A 38 14.97 4.26 3.14
N PRO A 39 14.55 5.45 3.61
CA PRO A 39 13.29 5.59 4.31
C PRO A 39 12.09 5.50 3.36
N GLY A 40 11.04 4.81 3.81
CA GLY A 40 9.73 4.78 3.17
C GLY A 40 9.29 3.40 2.72
N LEU A 41 8.00 3.27 2.39
CA LEU A 41 7.42 1.99 1.96
C LEU A 41 7.57 1.87 0.44
N ALA A 42 8.37 0.92 -0.01
CA ALA A 42 8.61 0.66 -1.44
C ALA A 42 7.56 -0.28 -2.05
N TYR A 43 6.97 -1.13 -1.22
CA TYR A 43 5.99 -2.13 -1.61
C TYR A 43 4.62 -1.78 -1.03
N LEU A 44 3.56 -2.05 -1.78
CA LEU A 44 2.18 -1.91 -1.29
C LEU A 44 1.30 -3.05 -1.78
N GLN A 45 0.64 -3.75 -0.86
CA GLN A 45 -0.25 -4.86 -1.17
C GLN A 45 -1.59 -4.70 -0.46
N PHE A 46 -2.67 -5.20 -1.07
CA PHE A 46 -3.99 -5.19 -0.48
C PHE A 46 -4.49 -6.59 -0.19
N PHE A 47 -5.24 -6.71 0.90
CA PHE A 47 -5.84 -7.95 1.33
C PHE A 47 -7.31 -7.74 1.70
N GLU A 48 -8.13 -8.72 1.35
CA GLU A 48 -9.53 -8.78 1.75
C GLU A 48 -9.84 -10.12 2.42
N MET A 49 -10.91 -10.16 3.20
CA MET A 49 -11.35 -11.39 3.85
C MET A 49 -11.91 -12.35 2.79
N GLY A 50 -11.25 -13.49 2.61
CA GLY A 50 -11.70 -14.56 1.74
C GLY A 50 -12.84 -15.38 2.36
N ALA A 51 -13.52 -16.18 1.54
CA ALA A 51 -14.58 -17.08 2.00
C ALA A 51 -14.10 -18.14 3.00
N ASN A 52 -12.79 -18.44 3.00
CA ASN A 52 -12.14 -19.33 3.96
C ASN A 52 -11.87 -18.68 5.33
N GLY A 53 -12.33 -17.44 5.56
CA GLY A 53 -12.08 -16.69 6.79
C GLY A 53 -10.64 -16.22 6.96
N LYS A 54 -9.82 -16.27 5.90
CA LYS A 54 -8.43 -15.79 5.91
C LYS A 54 -8.30 -14.57 5.01
N MET A 55 -7.37 -13.68 5.34
CA MET A 55 -6.99 -12.58 4.46
C MET A 55 -6.34 -13.14 3.19
N GLN A 56 -6.83 -12.69 2.03
CA GLN A 56 -6.34 -13.09 0.72
C GLN A 56 -5.87 -11.84 -0.05
N PRO A 57 -4.75 -11.92 -0.78
CA PRO A 57 -4.30 -10.82 -1.63
C PRO A 57 -5.37 -10.47 -2.67
N VAL A 58 -5.60 -9.17 -2.87
CA VAL A 58 -6.55 -8.67 -3.86
C VAL A 58 -5.88 -8.68 -5.23
N MET A 59 -6.45 -9.44 -6.18
CA MET A 59 -5.90 -9.60 -7.54
C MET A 59 -6.45 -8.63 -8.59
N ARG A 60 -7.46 -7.83 -8.23
CA ARG A 60 -8.05 -6.84 -9.13
C ARG A 60 -7.36 -5.49 -8.99
N TRP A 61 -7.40 -4.69 -10.04
CA TRP A 61 -6.90 -3.32 -9.99
C TRP A 61 -7.71 -2.45 -9.04
N LEU A 62 -7.04 -1.94 -8.01
CA LEU A 62 -7.58 -0.95 -7.09
C LEU A 62 -6.95 0.43 -7.30
N PHE A 63 -5.74 0.52 -7.85
CA PHE A 63 -5.08 1.79 -8.15
C PHE A 63 -5.39 2.31 -9.56
N PRO A 64 -5.37 3.63 -9.77
CA PRO A 64 -5.57 4.27 -11.07
C PRO A 64 -4.28 4.34 -11.92
N PHE A 65 -3.29 3.48 -11.64
CA PHE A 65 -2.02 3.41 -12.38
C PHE A 65 -1.83 2.00 -12.94
N PRO A 66 -1.37 1.88 -14.20
CA PRO A 66 -0.92 0.60 -14.72
C PRO A 66 0.34 0.17 -13.96
N GLY A 67 0.34 -1.07 -13.48
CA GLY A 67 1.40 -1.65 -12.66
C GLY A 67 0.94 -3.00 -12.12
N GLY A 68 1.85 -3.97 -12.09
CA GLY A 68 1.55 -5.35 -11.76
C GLY A 68 0.85 -5.46 -10.42
N CYS A 69 -0.36 -6.02 -10.43
CA CYS A 69 -0.97 -6.54 -9.22
C CYS A 69 -0.45 -7.97 -9.09
N ASP A 70 0.81 -8.11 -8.67
CA ASP A 70 1.40 -9.44 -8.48
C ASP A 70 0.92 -10.02 -7.14
N PRO A 71 0.45 -11.29 -7.11
CA PRO A 71 0.01 -11.96 -5.89
C PRO A 71 1.06 -12.00 -4.78
N GLU A 72 2.34 -12.09 -5.14
CA GLU A 72 3.45 -12.24 -4.20
C GLU A 72 4.06 -10.89 -3.83
N SER A 73 4.13 -9.98 -4.81
CA SER A 73 4.90 -8.73 -4.71
C SER A 73 4.03 -7.49 -4.50
N GLY A 74 2.73 -7.55 -4.81
CA GLY A 74 1.83 -6.38 -4.78
C GLY A 74 2.23 -5.32 -5.82
N TYR A 75 1.95 -4.05 -5.50
CA TYR A 75 2.39 -2.90 -6.28
C TYR A 75 3.83 -2.56 -5.91
N VAL A 76 4.74 -2.76 -6.87
CA VAL A 76 6.17 -2.48 -6.73
C VAL A 76 6.62 -1.55 -7.85
N ASN A 77 7.29 -0.47 -7.49
CA ASN A 77 8.00 0.39 -8.44
C ASN A 77 9.17 1.06 -7.72
N GLY A 78 10.40 0.78 -8.16
CA GLY A 78 11.63 1.29 -7.52
C GLY A 78 11.77 2.82 -7.54
N ASP A 79 10.98 3.52 -8.36
CA ASP A 79 10.93 4.98 -8.37
C ASP A 79 9.92 5.56 -7.37
N PHE A 80 9.08 4.74 -6.75
CA PHE A 80 8.00 5.18 -5.87
C PHE A 80 8.22 4.80 -4.40
N ARG A 81 7.71 5.66 -3.52
CA ARG A 81 7.51 5.38 -2.09
C ARG A 81 6.07 5.72 -1.71
N PHE A 82 5.47 4.90 -0.87
CA PHE A 82 4.08 5.02 -0.44
C PHE A 82 4.01 5.53 1.00
N ASP A 83 3.17 6.53 1.24
CA ASP A 83 2.76 6.92 2.59
C ASP A 83 1.35 6.41 2.83
N LEU A 84 1.19 5.51 3.81
CA LEU A 84 -0.11 5.05 4.23
C LEU A 84 -0.74 6.05 5.22
N PRO A 85 -2.07 6.28 5.12
CA PRO A 85 -2.74 7.18 6.05
C PRO A 85 -2.82 6.57 7.45
N ARG A 86 -2.43 7.34 8.47
CA ARG A 86 -2.80 7.04 9.87
C ARG A 86 -4.30 7.25 10.10
N THR A 87 -4.86 8.29 9.49
CA THR A 87 -6.28 8.61 9.49
C THR A 87 -6.71 9.08 8.08
N GLY A 88 -7.99 8.94 7.77
CA GLY A 88 -8.52 9.28 6.45
C GLY A 88 -8.40 8.14 5.44
N LYS A 89 -8.43 8.49 4.16
CA LYS A 89 -8.63 7.53 3.05
C LYS A 89 -7.65 7.72 1.90
N THR A 90 -6.59 8.50 2.10
CA THR A 90 -5.69 8.93 1.03
C THR A 90 -4.32 8.30 1.20
N ILE A 91 -3.85 7.60 0.18
CA ILE A 91 -2.46 7.15 0.06
C ILE A 91 -1.70 8.20 -0.76
N VAL A 92 -0.52 8.58 -0.29
CA VAL A 92 0.38 9.49 -1.01
C VAL A 92 1.46 8.65 -1.68
N ILE A 93 1.77 8.97 -2.94
CA ILE A 93 2.85 8.36 -3.69
C ILE A 93 3.90 9.43 -3.94
N ARG A 94 5.15 9.15 -3.54
CA ARG A 94 6.30 10.04 -3.67
C ARG A 94 7.33 9.46 -4.60
N ALA A 95 8.10 10.34 -5.24
CA ALA A 95 9.31 9.96 -5.93
C ALA A 95 10.35 9.50 -4.90
N HIS A 96 10.94 8.33 -5.11
CA HIS A 96 11.94 7.76 -4.23
C HIS A 96 13.12 8.73 -4.02
N LYS A 97 13.75 9.21 -5.10
CA LYS A 97 14.96 10.05 -5.01
C LYS A 97 14.76 11.44 -4.39
N SER A 98 13.60 12.07 -4.62
CA SER A 98 13.39 13.48 -4.23
C SER A 98 12.40 13.67 -3.09
N GLY A 99 11.66 12.62 -2.69
CA GLY A 99 10.57 12.71 -1.72
C GLY A 99 9.37 13.56 -2.19
N LYS A 100 9.41 14.09 -3.42
CA LYS A 100 8.35 14.91 -4.00
C LYS A 100 7.08 14.08 -4.15
N ILE A 101 5.96 14.65 -3.74
CA ILE A 101 4.63 14.05 -3.97
C ILE A 101 4.39 14.00 -5.49
N LEU A 102 4.25 12.80 -6.02
CA LEU A 102 3.88 12.57 -7.42
C LEU A 102 2.36 12.48 -7.53
N HIS A 103 1.74 11.73 -6.63
CA HIS A 103 0.31 11.48 -6.66
C HIS A 103 -0.29 11.42 -5.26
N LYS A 104 -1.58 11.74 -5.20
CA LYS A 104 -2.45 11.42 -4.07
C LYS A 104 -3.61 10.63 -4.61
N VAL A 105 -3.91 9.50 -4.00
CA VAL A 105 -5.08 8.71 -4.37
C VAL A 105 -5.97 8.47 -3.17
N THR A 106 -7.28 8.63 -3.35
CA THR A 106 -8.26 8.53 -2.27
C THR A 106 -9.20 7.36 -2.53
N TRP A 107 -9.42 6.57 -1.49
CA TRP A 107 -10.36 5.46 -1.50
C TRP A 107 -11.81 5.95 -1.51
N ASN A 108 -12.57 5.57 -2.54
CA ASN A 108 -13.97 5.98 -2.72
C ASN A 108 -15.00 4.95 -2.20
N GLY A 109 -14.54 3.87 -1.57
CA GLY A 109 -15.37 2.74 -1.14
C GLY A 109 -15.39 1.54 -2.10
N GLU A 110 -14.70 1.63 -3.23
CA GLU A 110 -14.60 0.57 -4.24
C GLU A 110 -13.19 0.47 -4.83
N LYS A 111 -12.58 1.61 -5.15
CA LYS A 111 -11.22 1.72 -5.68
C LYS A 111 -10.55 3.03 -5.24
N PHE A 112 -9.25 3.16 -5.52
CA PHE A 112 -8.51 4.40 -5.36
C PHE A 112 -8.63 5.27 -6.61
N GLU A 113 -8.89 6.55 -6.42
CA GLU A 113 -8.97 7.54 -7.49
C GLU A 113 -7.94 8.64 -7.26
N LYS A 114 -7.33 9.14 -8.34
CA LYS A 114 -6.43 10.30 -8.24
C LYS A 114 -7.21 11.50 -7.71
N GLN A 115 -6.64 12.15 -6.70
CA GLN A 115 -7.11 13.46 -6.30
C GLN A 115 -6.86 14.44 -7.46
N LYS A 116 -7.89 15.22 -7.80
CA LYS A 116 -7.78 16.31 -8.78
C LYS A 116 -6.99 17.48 -8.20
#